data_AF-A0A3C0HJU0-F1
#
_entry.id   AF-A0A3C0HJU0-F1
#
_cell.length_a   1.000
_cell.length_b   1.000
_cell.length_c   1.000
_cell.angle_alpha   90.00
_cell.angle_beta   90.00
_cell.angle_gamma   90.00
#
_symmetry.space_group_name_H-M   'P 1'
#
loop_
_entity.id
_entity.type
_entity.pdbx_description
1 polymer ?
#
loop_
_entity_poly.entity_id
_entity_poly.type
_entity_poly.pdbx_seq_one_letter_code
_entity_poly.pdbx_strand_id
1 'polypeptide(L)'
;MTDFAKPRLFPREPRRNTIQDITPEQFVEHLNTVPPLAVLDGYAPFCKLHVHRNWTSTRCLVVPITDDNRHLLRSAYEARTKAELPVLNRWFEGVEPPVADYLVVILYDRGQMAKEGTPIDADWGVVGCMYTREPAEIPMAPITMMRNALGVDEGGSGVPIDREAYARSVAFWEAHANWRG
;
A
#
# COMPACT_ATOMS: atom_id res chain seq x y z
N MET A 1 -0.01 10.40 -12.55
CA MET A 1 0.41 10.00 -11.19
C MET A 1 0.30 11.22 -10.29
N THR A 2 -0.19 11.07 -9.06
CA THR A 2 -0.37 12.20 -8.14
C THR A 2 0.95 12.58 -7.46
N ASP A 3 1.06 13.85 -7.03
CA ASP A 3 2.19 14.33 -6.21
C ASP A 3 2.24 13.66 -4.84
N PHE A 4 1.12 13.08 -4.40
CA PHE A 4 1.08 12.22 -3.22
C PHE A 4 1.77 10.87 -3.46
N ALA A 5 1.47 10.20 -4.58
CA ALA A 5 2.02 8.87 -4.89
C ALA A 5 3.48 8.93 -5.33
N LYS A 6 3.86 9.94 -6.14
CA LYS A 6 5.18 10.04 -6.77
C LYS A 6 6.34 9.87 -5.79
N PRO A 7 6.46 10.63 -4.67
CA PRO A 7 7.58 10.48 -3.74
C PRO A 7 7.57 9.16 -2.96
N ARG A 8 6.43 8.46 -2.91
CA ARG A 8 6.31 7.16 -2.21
C ARG A 8 6.71 6.00 -3.10
N LEU A 9 6.30 6.03 -4.37
CA LEU A 9 6.54 4.99 -5.35
C LEU A 9 7.90 5.15 -6.06
N PHE A 10 8.32 6.41 -6.26
CA PHE A 10 9.56 6.80 -6.94
C PHE A 10 10.27 7.89 -6.12
N PRO A 11 10.79 7.56 -4.92
CA PRO A 11 11.51 8.52 -4.09
C PRO A 11 12.77 9.03 -4.81
N ARG A 12 13.18 10.26 -4.49
CA ARG A 12 14.42 10.86 -5.03
C ARG A 12 15.65 10.01 -4.70
N GLU A 13 15.68 9.44 -3.50
CA GLU A 13 16.68 8.46 -3.06
C GLU A 13 16.02 7.07 -3.13
N PRO A 14 16.45 6.20 -4.07
CA PRO A 14 15.85 4.88 -4.23
C PRO A 14 15.93 4.06 -2.96
N ARG A 15 14.81 3.45 -2.57
CA ARG A 15 14.75 2.47 -1.48
C ARG A 15 14.47 1.10 -2.07
N ARG A 16 14.95 0.03 -1.46
CA ARG A 16 14.78 -1.32 -2.04
C ARG A 16 13.32 -1.77 -2.07
N ASN A 17 12.47 -1.11 -1.28
CA ASN A 17 11.04 -1.31 -1.21
C ASN A 17 10.22 -0.32 -2.07
N THR A 18 10.82 0.27 -3.09
CA THR A 18 10.12 1.11 -4.08
C THR A 18 10.39 0.62 -5.50
N ILE A 19 9.69 1.15 -6.49
CA ILE A 19 9.96 0.86 -7.91
C ILE A 19 11.29 1.52 -8.29
N GLN A 20 12.20 0.82 -8.96
CA GLN A 20 13.59 1.29 -9.16
C GLN A 20 14.07 1.33 -10.61
N ASP A 21 13.59 0.43 -11.45
CA ASP A 21 14.09 0.11 -12.79
C ASP A 21 13.34 0.82 -13.92
N ILE A 22 12.31 1.60 -13.59
CA ILE A 22 11.56 2.44 -14.52
C ILE A 22 11.30 3.82 -13.92
N THR A 23 11.02 4.81 -14.78
CA THR A 23 10.64 6.15 -14.35
C THR A 23 9.14 6.25 -14.02
N PRO A 24 8.71 7.28 -13.26
CA PRO A 24 7.29 7.57 -13.07
C PRO A 24 6.51 7.70 -14.37
N GLU A 25 7.13 8.29 -15.40
CA GLU A 25 6.53 8.52 -16.71
C GLU A 25 6.35 7.20 -17.46
N GLN A 26 7.36 6.31 -17.45
CA GLN A 26 7.26 4.96 -18.01
C GLN A 26 6.20 4.11 -17.30
N PHE A 27 6.07 4.26 -15.97
CA PHE A 27 5.03 3.58 -15.20
C PHE A 27 3.64 4.04 -15.62
N VAL A 28 3.41 5.36 -15.71
CA VAL A 28 2.11 5.92 -16.15
C VAL A 28 1.81 5.53 -17.60
N GLU A 29 2.80 5.57 -18.49
CA GLU A 29 2.62 5.16 -19.89
C GLU A 29 2.19 3.69 -19.99
N HIS A 30 2.81 2.79 -19.22
CA HIS A 30 2.39 1.40 -19.16
C HIS A 30 0.93 1.26 -18.69
N LEU A 31 0.55 1.98 -17.62
CA LEU A 31 -0.83 1.93 -17.11
C LEU A 31 -1.87 2.46 -18.11
N ASN A 32 -1.50 3.42 -18.96
CA ASN A 32 -2.39 3.97 -19.99
C ASN A 32 -2.51 3.06 -21.21
N THR A 33 -1.50 2.24 -21.49
CA THR A 33 -1.40 1.44 -22.74
C THR A 33 -1.73 -0.03 -22.55
N VAL A 34 -1.48 -0.58 -21.37
CA VAL A 34 -1.69 -2.00 -21.07
C VAL A 34 -2.91 -2.15 -20.17
N PRO A 35 -3.97 -2.88 -20.58
CA PRO A 35 -5.14 -3.08 -19.75
C PRO A 35 -4.77 -3.90 -18.48
N PRO A 36 -5.41 -3.61 -17.33
CA PRO A 36 -5.21 -4.42 -16.13
C PRO A 36 -5.71 -5.85 -16.34
N LEU A 37 -5.08 -6.80 -15.66
CA LEU A 37 -5.55 -8.19 -15.59
C LEU A 37 -6.91 -8.29 -14.89
N ALA A 38 -7.13 -7.45 -13.88
CA ALA A 38 -8.38 -7.34 -13.15
C ALA A 38 -8.57 -5.92 -12.62
N VAL A 39 -9.82 -5.50 -12.47
CA VAL A 39 -10.21 -4.26 -11.77
C VAL A 39 -11.02 -4.65 -10.55
N LEU A 40 -10.50 -4.37 -9.36
CA LEU A 40 -11.19 -4.64 -8.11
C LEU A 40 -11.81 -3.35 -7.57
N ASP A 41 -12.89 -3.50 -6.81
CA ASP A 41 -13.43 -2.41 -6.01
C ASP A 41 -12.46 -2.09 -4.87
N GLY A 42 -12.17 -0.81 -4.68
CA GLY A 42 -11.49 -0.34 -3.48
C GLY A 42 -12.47 -0.21 -2.31
N TYR A 43 -11.99 0.37 -1.21
CA TYR A 43 -12.78 0.54 0.02
C TYR A 43 -13.97 1.51 -0.09
N ALA A 44 -14.05 2.28 -1.18
CA ALA A 44 -15.08 3.30 -1.42
C ALA A 44 -15.41 3.41 -2.92
N PRO A 45 -16.59 3.93 -3.32
CA PRO A 45 -16.99 4.02 -4.73
C PRO A 45 -16.03 4.80 -5.63
N PHE A 46 -15.31 5.77 -5.07
CA PHE A 46 -14.31 6.58 -5.78
C PHE A 46 -12.94 5.89 -5.90
N CYS A 47 -12.76 4.71 -5.32
CA CYS A 47 -11.50 3.99 -5.25
C CYS A 47 -11.57 2.70 -6.07
N LYS A 48 -10.61 2.54 -6.99
CA LYS A 48 -10.44 1.32 -7.79
C LYS A 48 -9.04 0.78 -7.68
N LEU A 49 -8.91 -0.53 -7.79
CA LEU A 49 -7.63 -1.23 -7.76
C LEU A 49 -7.40 -1.90 -9.11
N HIS A 50 -6.44 -1.38 -9.87
CA HIS A 50 -6.00 -2.00 -11.12
C HIS A 50 -4.90 -3.01 -10.84
N VAL A 51 -5.14 -4.27 -11.16
CA VAL A 51 -4.16 -5.35 -10.98
C VAL A 51 -3.39 -5.55 -12.29
N HIS A 52 -2.09 -5.31 -12.26
CA HIS A 52 -1.19 -5.57 -13.39
C HIS A 52 -0.17 -6.65 -13.02
N ARG A 53 0.25 -7.46 -13.99
CA ARG A 53 1.46 -8.30 -13.82
C ARG A 53 2.64 -7.38 -13.56
N ASN A 54 3.49 -7.71 -12.61
CA ASN A 54 4.67 -6.89 -12.35
C ASN A 54 5.64 -6.98 -13.55
N TRP A 55 5.85 -5.85 -14.24
CA TRP A 55 6.79 -5.73 -15.36
C TRP A 55 8.14 -5.12 -14.94
N THR A 56 8.42 -5.11 -13.64
CA THR A 56 9.58 -4.49 -13.00
C THR A 56 10.29 -5.47 -12.06
N SER A 57 11.45 -5.08 -11.53
CA SER A 57 12.15 -5.80 -10.46
C SER A 57 11.59 -5.53 -9.06
N THR A 58 10.45 -4.85 -8.94
CA THR A 58 9.86 -4.44 -7.65
C THR A 58 9.55 -5.65 -6.76
N ARG A 59 9.94 -5.57 -5.49
CA ARG A 59 9.78 -6.65 -4.50
C ARG A 59 8.57 -6.44 -3.61
N CYS A 60 8.08 -7.54 -3.03
CA CYS A 60 6.96 -7.48 -2.10
C CYS A 60 7.28 -6.60 -0.89
N LEU A 61 6.32 -5.73 -0.53
CA LEU A 61 6.39 -4.92 0.70
C LEU A 61 6.09 -5.73 1.96
N VAL A 62 5.54 -6.92 1.78
CA VAL A 62 5.10 -7.81 2.85
C VAL A 62 5.73 -9.18 2.61
N VAL A 63 6.31 -9.73 3.68
CA VAL A 63 7.03 -11.01 3.66
C VAL A 63 6.31 -12.00 4.56
N PRO A 64 6.11 -13.26 4.11
CA PRO A 64 5.59 -14.32 4.96
C PRO A 64 6.49 -14.57 6.16
N ILE A 65 5.89 -14.72 7.34
CA ILE A 65 6.56 -15.16 8.55
C ILE A 65 6.62 -16.69 8.52
N THR A 66 7.83 -17.21 8.56
CA THR A 66 8.15 -18.65 8.57
C THR A 66 9.02 -18.96 9.78
N ASP A 67 9.18 -20.24 10.12
CA ASP A 67 10.04 -20.62 11.25
C ASP A 67 11.50 -20.19 11.04
N ASP A 68 11.96 -20.19 9.78
CA ASP A 68 13.31 -19.79 9.39
C ASP A 68 13.57 -18.29 9.56
N ASN A 69 12.54 -17.43 9.47
CA ASN A 69 12.73 -15.98 9.52
C ASN A 69 12.08 -15.30 10.74
N ARG A 70 11.18 -15.96 11.48
CA ARG A 70 10.42 -15.35 12.59
C ARG A 70 11.30 -14.64 13.62
N HIS A 71 12.48 -15.20 13.90
CA HIS A 71 13.46 -14.65 14.84
C HIS A 71 14.10 -13.32 14.39
N LEU A 72 13.93 -12.95 13.12
CA LEU A 72 14.43 -11.70 12.53
C LEU A 72 13.43 -10.54 12.64
N LEU A 73 12.20 -10.80 13.11
CA LEU A 73 11.20 -9.74 13.29
C LEU A 73 11.74 -8.66 14.25
N ARG A 74 11.58 -7.41 13.83
CA ARG A 74 11.79 -6.22 14.65
C ARG A 74 10.43 -5.69 15.08
N SER A 75 10.41 -4.98 16.20
CA SER A 75 9.23 -4.26 16.67
C SER A 75 9.61 -2.98 17.40
N ALA A 76 8.74 -1.99 17.33
CA ALA A 76 8.84 -0.74 18.07
C ALA A 76 7.48 -0.06 18.13
N TYR A 77 7.35 0.89 19.05
CA TYR A 77 6.26 1.86 19.04
C TYR A 77 6.63 3.02 18.14
N GLU A 78 5.88 3.22 17.06
CA GLU A 78 6.17 4.23 16.03
C GLU A 78 4.92 5.01 15.66
N ALA A 79 5.09 6.32 15.49
CA ALA A 79 4.05 7.22 14.98
C ALA A 79 4.32 7.53 13.51
N ARG A 80 3.27 7.67 12.69
CA ARG A 80 3.40 8.06 11.27
C ARG A 80 3.73 9.54 11.12
N THR A 81 3.25 10.35 12.06
CA THR A 81 3.48 11.79 12.12
C THR A 81 3.74 12.19 13.58
N LYS A 82 4.26 13.40 13.81
CA LYS A 82 4.49 13.92 15.18
C LYS A 82 3.20 14.16 15.97
N ALA A 83 2.07 14.25 15.30
CA ALA A 83 0.77 14.51 15.91
C ALA A 83 0.04 13.23 16.32
N GLU A 84 0.45 12.07 15.79
CA GLU A 84 -0.21 10.78 16.06
C GLU A 84 0.44 10.05 17.23
N LEU A 85 -0.37 9.30 17.99
CA LEU A 85 0.13 8.39 19.01
C LEU A 85 0.99 7.27 18.37
N PRO A 86 2.13 6.92 18.99
CA PRO A 86 2.94 5.81 18.51
C PRO A 86 2.24 4.49 18.81
N VAL A 87 2.27 3.57 17.85
CA VAL A 87 1.62 2.26 17.95
C VAL A 87 2.63 1.14 17.72
N LEU A 88 2.37 -0.03 18.30
CA LEU A 88 3.23 -1.19 18.13
C LEU A 88 3.21 -1.62 16.65
N ASN A 89 4.38 -1.60 16.02
CA ASN A 89 4.61 -2.13 14.68
C ASN A 89 5.57 -3.31 14.75
N ARG A 90 5.48 -4.19 13.76
CA ARG A 90 6.47 -5.25 13.51
C ARG A 90 6.82 -5.34 12.03
N TRP A 91 8.07 -5.63 11.74
CA TRP A 91 8.58 -5.67 10.37
C TRP A 91 9.84 -6.52 10.26
N PHE A 92 10.25 -6.81 9.04
CA PHE A 92 11.56 -7.36 8.72
C PHE A 92 12.51 -6.28 8.21
N GLU A 93 13.78 -6.43 8.57
CA GLU A 93 14.94 -5.73 7.99
C GLU A 93 15.99 -6.78 7.61
N GLY A 94 16.85 -6.47 6.64
CA GLY A 94 17.96 -7.35 6.27
C GLY A 94 17.58 -8.69 5.63
N VAL A 95 16.28 -8.91 5.34
CA VAL A 95 15.80 -10.05 4.53
C VAL A 95 15.62 -9.64 3.08
N GLU A 96 15.51 -10.63 2.20
CA GLU A 96 15.22 -10.45 0.77
C GLU A 96 13.80 -10.94 0.44
N PRO A 97 12.82 -10.05 0.24
CA PRO A 97 11.51 -10.47 -0.24
C PRO A 97 11.59 -10.99 -1.68
N PRO A 98 10.68 -11.88 -2.10
CA PRO A 98 10.54 -12.22 -3.51
C PRO A 98 10.18 -10.99 -4.35
N VAL A 99 10.50 -11.05 -5.64
CA VAL A 99 9.93 -10.12 -6.63
C VAL A 99 8.41 -10.29 -6.61
N ALA A 100 7.67 -9.18 -6.64
CA ALA A 100 6.22 -9.22 -6.67
C ALA A 100 5.75 -9.81 -8.00
N ASP A 101 4.69 -10.60 -7.99
CA ASP A 101 4.08 -11.10 -9.23
C ASP A 101 3.12 -10.06 -9.82
N TYR A 102 2.59 -9.16 -8.99
CA TYR A 102 1.61 -8.14 -9.37
C TYR A 102 1.90 -6.78 -8.73
N LEU A 103 1.53 -5.74 -9.49
CA LEU A 103 1.40 -4.37 -9.00
C LEU A 103 -0.09 -4.04 -8.96
N VAL A 104 -0.62 -3.83 -7.74
CA VAL A 104 -2.02 -3.46 -7.52
C VAL A 104 -2.08 -1.94 -7.33
N VAL A 105 -2.40 -1.24 -8.40
CA VAL A 105 -2.40 0.23 -8.47
C VAL A 105 -3.69 0.77 -7.88
N ILE A 106 -3.56 1.67 -6.91
CA ILE A 106 -4.68 2.31 -6.23
C ILE A 106 -5.01 3.61 -6.96
N LEU A 107 -6.25 3.72 -7.43
CA LEU A 107 -6.75 4.83 -8.23
C LEU A 107 -7.91 5.51 -7.53
N TYR A 108 -7.86 6.85 -7.44
CA TYR A 108 -9.01 7.67 -7.04
C TYR A 108 -9.60 8.41 -8.23
N ASP A 109 -10.92 8.53 -8.27
CA ASP A 109 -11.60 9.27 -9.32
C ASP A 109 -11.30 10.78 -9.24
N ARG A 110 -11.50 11.48 -10.36
CA ARG A 110 -11.31 12.93 -10.48
C ARG A 110 -12.04 13.72 -9.39
N GLY A 111 -13.25 13.32 -9.03
CA GLY A 111 -14.08 14.01 -8.04
C GLY A 111 -13.49 13.94 -6.64
N GLN A 112 -12.98 12.79 -6.23
CA GLN A 112 -12.28 12.62 -4.96
C GLN A 112 -10.96 13.39 -4.95
N MET A 113 -10.17 13.32 -6.03
CA MET A 113 -8.92 14.08 -6.16
C MET A 113 -9.14 15.59 -5.97
N ALA A 114 -10.21 16.16 -6.53
CA ALA A 114 -10.58 17.55 -6.32
C ALA A 114 -10.98 17.87 -4.87
N LYS A 115 -11.72 16.98 -4.20
CA LYS A 115 -12.08 17.14 -2.77
C LYS A 115 -10.86 17.13 -1.86
N GLU A 116 -9.83 16.38 -2.21
CA GLU A 116 -8.55 16.32 -1.48
C GLU A 116 -7.58 17.45 -1.86
N GLY A 117 -8.01 18.40 -2.69
CA GLY A 117 -7.20 19.57 -3.07
C GLY A 117 -6.09 19.27 -4.10
N THR A 118 -6.15 18.14 -4.78
CA THR A 118 -5.19 17.73 -5.81
C THR A 118 -5.89 17.41 -7.13
N PRO A 119 -6.58 18.39 -7.74
CA PRO A 119 -7.37 18.18 -8.95
C PRO A 119 -6.52 17.64 -10.10
N ILE A 120 -7.12 16.80 -10.94
CA ILE A 120 -6.50 16.18 -12.11
C ILE A 120 -7.41 16.32 -13.33
N ASP A 121 -6.81 16.33 -14.52
CA ASP A 121 -7.58 16.36 -15.79
C ASP A 121 -8.06 14.96 -16.21
N ALA A 122 -7.30 13.92 -15.85
CA ALA A 122 -7.67 12.53 -16.13
C ALA A 122 -8.88 12.08 -15.28
N ASP A 123 -9.51 10.96 -15.67
CA ASP A 123 -10.62 10.38 -14.91
C ASP A 123 -10.16 9.75 -13.58
N TRP A 124 -8.91 9.27 -13.55
CA TRP A 124 -8.33 8.55 -12.42
C TRP A 124 -6.92 9.03 -12.10
N GLY A 125 -6.62 9.17 -10.81
CA GLY A 125 -5.31 9.52 -10.28
C GLY A 125 -4.68 8.35 -9.53
N VAL A 126 -3.43 8.00 -9.87
CA VAL A 126 -2.64 7.03 -9.09
C VAL A 126 -2.29 7.64 -7.74
N VAL A 127 -2.85 7.09 -6.66
CA VAL A 127 -2.60 7.51 -5.26
C VAL A 127 -1.70 6.55 -4.50
N GLY A 128 -1.48 5.34 -5.01
CA GLY A 128 -0.57 4.36 -4.43
C GLY A 128 -0.44 3.09 -5.26
N CYS A 129 0.36 2.15 -4.78
CA CYS A 129 0.52 0.84 -5.40
C CYS A 129 0.98 -0.17 -4.34
N MET A 130 0.39 -1.37 -4.36
CA MET A 130 0.81 -2.51 -3.54
C MET A 130 1.57 -3.51 -4.41
N TYR A 131 2.62 -4.12 -3.85
CA TYR A 131 3.48 -5.08 -4.56
C TYR A 131 3.26 -6.47 -3.96
N THR A 132 2.55 -7.33 -4.70
CA THR A 132 1.94 -8.54 -4.14
C THR A 132 2.34 -9.80 -4.91
N ARG A 133 2.29 -10.96 -4.24
CA ARG A 133 2.40 -12.28 -4.88
C ARG A 133 1.08 -12.74 -5.49
N GLU A 134 -0.03 -12.25 -4.97
CA GLU A 134 -1.38 -12.59 -5.43
C GLU A 134 -2.03 -11.38 -6.12
N PRO A 135 -2.95 -11.59 -7.09
CA PRO A 135 -3.65 -10.53 -7.80
C PRO A 135 -4.76 -9.88 -6.96
N ALA A 136 -4.47 -9.56 -5.70
CA ALA A 136 -5.42 -9.10 -4.70
C ALA A 136 -4.82 -7.97 -3.84
N GLU A 137 -5.69 -7.19 -3.20
CA GLU A 137 -5.26 -6.20 -2.22
C GLU A 137 -4.64 -6.86 -0.98
N ILE A 138 -3.72 -6.15 -0.34
CA ILE A 138 -3.28 -6.49 1.02
C ILE A 138 -4.25 -5.81 1.98
N PRO A 139 -4.90 -6.53 2.90
CA PRO A 139 -5.77 -5.91 3.88
C PRO A 139 -4.97 -4.92 4.73
N MET A 140 -5.57 -3.79 5.11
CA MET A 140 -4.93 -2.85 6.03
C MET A 140 -4.48 -3.56 7.31
N ALA A 141 -3.35 -3.17 7.89
CA ALA A 141 -2.90 -3.70 9.18
C ALA A 141 -3.96 -3.49 10.27
N PRO A 142 -4.15 -4.43 11.23
CA PRO A 142 -5.20 -4.32 12.25
C PRO A 142 -5.14 -2.99 13.01
N ILE A 143 -3.94 -2.51 13.32
CA ILE A 143 -3.72 -1.23 13.98
C ILE A 143 -4.19 -0.03 13.16
N THR A 144 -4.12 -0.10 11.83
CA THR A 144 -4.67 0.94 10.94
C THR A 144 -6.18 0.99 11.04
N MET A 145 -6.84 -0.17 11.11
CA MET A 145 -8.30 -0.25 11.30
C MET A 145 -8.71 0.29 12.67
N MET A 146 -7.97 -0.06 13.73
CA MET A 146 -8.20 0.48 15.08
C MET A 146 -8.04 2.00 15.14
N ARG A 147 -6.95 2.54 14.59
CA ARG A 147 -6.73 4.00 14.53
C ARG A 147 -7.82 4.69 13.72
N ASN A 148 -8.25 4.12 12.59
CA ASN A 148 -9.30 4.72 11.77
C ASN A 148 -10.59 4.94 12.57
N ALA A 149 -10.91 4.05 13.50
CA ALA A 149 -12.09 4.18 14.37
C ALA A 149 -11.95 5.22 15.49
N LEU A 150 -10.74 5.72 15.77
CA LEU A 150 -10.52 6.79 16.77
C LEU A 150 -10.90 8.19 16.28
N GLY A 151 -11.16 8.36 14.98
CA GLY A 151 -11.53 9.65 14.40
C GLY A 151 -10.35 10.47 13.91
N VAL A 152 -10.66 11.62 13.29
CA VAL A 152 -9.70 12.49 12.61
C VAL A 152 -8.69 13.13 13.56
N ASP A 153 -9.09 13.39 14.80
CA ASP A 153 -8.23 13.99 15.83
C ASP A 153 -7.03 13.09 16.18
N GLU A 154 -7.19 11.77 16.00
CA GLU A 154 -6.15 10.75 16.25
C GLU A 154 -5.53 10.23 14.94
N GLY A 155 -5.70 10.94 13.82
CA GLY A 155 -5.17 10.57 12.50
C GLY A 155 -5.89 9.40 11.82
N GLY A 156 -7.10 9.07 12.29
CA GLY A 156 -8.01 8.10 11.70
C GLY A 156 -9.02 8.73 10.71
N SER A 157 -9.81 7.90 10.04
CA SER A 157 -10.86 8.36 9.12
C SER A 157 -12.23 8.56 9.80
N GLY A 158 -12.40 8.12 11.05
CA GLY A 158 -13.69 8.08 11.75
C GLY A 158 -14.61 6.93 11.33
N VAL A 159 -14.13 6.01 10.50
CA VAL A 159 -14.91 4.84 10.05
C VAL A 159 -14.95 3.79 11.15
N PRO A 160 -16.14 3.31 11.58
CA PRO A 160 -16.24 2.23 12.56
C PRO A 160 -15.54 0.95 12.11
N ILE A 161 -15.04 0.17 13.07
CA ILE A 161 -14.41 -1.12 12.77
C ILE A 161 -15.45 -2.11 12.24
N ASP A 162 -15.26 -2.57 11.02
CA ASP A 162 -15.86 -3.80 10.51
C ASP A 162 -15.12 -5.01 11.10
N ARG A 163 -15.84 -5.81 11.90
CA ARG A 163 -15.29 -6.97 12.61
C ARG A 163 -14.85 -8.09 11.69
N GLU A 164 -15.53 -8.30 10.57
CA GLU A 164 -15.16 -9.35 9.62
C GLU A 164 -13.92 -8.94 8.82
N ALA A 165 -13.88 -7.68 8.37
CA ALA A 165 -12.68 -7.13 7.73
C ALA A 165 -11.48 -7.13 8.68
N TYR A 166 -11.70 -6.82 9.96
CA TYR A 166 -10.67 -6.88 10.98
C TYR A 166 -10.16 -8.32 11.19
N ALA A 167 -11.04 -9.31 11.24
CA ALA A 167 -10.65 -10.72 11.35
C ALA A 167 -9.82 -11.19 10.14
N ARG A 168 -10.21 -10.80 8.92
CA ARG A 168 -9.42 -11.07 7.69
C ARG A 168 -8.05 -10.41 7.73
N SER A 169 -7.99 -9.17 8.20
CA SER A 169 -6.74 -8.45 8.43
C SER A 169 -5.84 -9.20 9.42
N VAL A 170 -6.37 -9.60 10.58
CA VAL A 170 -5.60 -10.36 11.59
C VAL A 170 -5.07 -11.66 11.00
N ALA A 171 -5.89 -12.46 10.33
CA ALA A 171 -5.46 -13.72 9.72
C ALA A 171 -4.30 -13.53 8.71
N PHE A 172 -4.39 -12.49 7.88
CA PHE A 172 -3.31 -12.16 6.95
C PHE A 172 -2.04 -11.70 7.69
N TRP A 173 -2.18 -10.72 8.59
CA TRP A 173 -1.05 -10.09 9.27
C TRP A 173 -0.44 -10.97 10.36
N GLU A 174 -1.12 -12.00 10.86
CA GLU A 174 -0.53 -13.00 11.77
C GLU A 174 0.61 -13.77 11.08
N ALA A 175 0.43 -14.11 9.81
CA ALA A 175 1.37 -14.86 8.98
C ALA A 175 2.31 -13.97 8.14
N HIS A 176 2.23 -12.65 8.24
CA HIS A 176 3.00 -11.72 7.42
C HIS A 176 3.52 -10.51 8.20
N ALA A 177 4.62 -9.92 7.73
CA ALA A 177 5.12 -8.65 8.25
C ALA A 177 5.60 -7.74 7.13
N ASN A 178 5.52 -6.43 7.35
CA ASN A 178 6.07 -5.44 6.43
C ASN A 178 7.59 -5.63 6.30
N TRP A 179 8.15 -5.28 5.15
CA TRP A 179 9.58 -5.22 4.91
C TRP A 179 10.05 -3.78 4.75
N ARG A 180 11.13 -3.45 5.46
CA ARG A 180 11.85 -2.19 5.32
C ARG A 180 13.15 -2.48 4.60
N GLY A 181 13.19 -2.05 3.34
CA GLY A 181 14.33 -2.21 2.44
C GLY A 181 15.20 -0.95 2.37
#